data_AF-A0A925HMP2-F1
#
_entry.id   AF-A0A925HMP2-F1
#
_cell.length_a   1.000
_cell.length_b   1.000
_cell.length_c   1.000
_cell.angle_alpha   90.00
_cell.angle_beta   90.00
_cell.angle_gamma   90.00
#
_symmetry.space_group_name_H-M   'P 1'
#
loop_
_entity.id
_entity.type
_entity.pdbx_description
1 polymer ?
#
loop_
_entity_poly.entity_id
_entity_poly.type
_entity_poly.pdbx_seq_one_letter_code
_entity_poly.pdbx_strand_id
1 'polypeptide(L)'
;MSFELLGRIQQELSITGSAIYETVLALSERANRKVQVLRLHNHASNLLSQIEQGHGDLGRHIVALSAKRSPLTPESPPSSNQLGHVLGQAGDRIQQLKQTLLNVDSQIRELKLETIHHELLTLQQDLSLRTAAIERLTIVRGSPVIGKRLAEVALPPSVRLVTILRGPFLVSPDNTLVLRADDILIMVGLQVDLALVSSDFTHARNGTSA
;
A
#
# COMPACT_ATOMS: atom_id res chain seq x y z
N MET A 1 -38.25 -38.66 5.41
CA MET A 1 -38.56 -37.21 5.54
C MET A 1 -37.71 -36.52 6.60
N SER A 2 -37.45 -37.11 7.79
CA SER A 2 -36.65 -36.45 8.86
C SER A 2 -35.12 -36.46 8.64
N PHE A 3 -34.58 -37.52 8.03
CA PHE A 3 -33.13 -37.65 7.81
C PHE A 3 -32.55 -36.67 6.78
N GLU A 4 -33.33 -36.23 5.79
CA GLU A 4 -32.90 -35.22 4.81
C GLU A 4 -32.84 -33.81 5.39
N LEU A 5 -33.73 -33.47 6.33
CA LEU A 5 -33.71 -32.18 7.04
C LEU A 5 -32.51 -32.08 8.00
N LEU A 6 -32.19 -33.15 8.74
CA LEU A 6 -31.00 -33.22 9.58
C LEU A 6 -29.70 -33.11 8.77
N GLY A 7 -29.64 -33.77 7.62
CA GLY A 7 -28.51 -33.65 6.69
C GLY A 7 -28.31 -32.23 6.16
N ARG A 8 -29.39 -31.53 5.79
CA ARG A 8 -29.33 -30.13 5.33
C ARG A 8 -28.94 -29.16 6.45
N ILE A 9 -29.49 -29.32 7.65
CA ILE A 9 -29.13 -28.49 8.81
C ILE A 9 -27.66 -28.68 9.19
N GLN A 10 -27.15 -29.91 9.15
CA GLN A 10 -25.73 -30.19 9.38
C GLN A 10 -24.84 -29.57 8.30
N GLN A 11 -25.26 -29.61 7.03
CA GLN A 11 -24.55 -28.97 5.92
C GLN A 11 -24.55 -27.44 6.06
N GLU A 12 -25.69 -26.82 6.33
CA GLU A 12 -25.79 -25.37 6.53
C GLU A 12 -25.01 -24.90 7.78
N LEU A 13 -25.04 -25.65 8.88
CA LEU A 13 -24.24 -25.36 10.07
C LEU A 13 -22.74 -25.55 9.82
N SER A 14 -22.34 -26.55 9.02
CA SER A 14 -20.94 -26.75 8.63
C SER A 14 -20.42 -25.60 7.76
N ILE A 15 -21.22 -25.17 6.77
CA ILE A 15 -20.91 -24.04 5.89
C ILE A 15 -20.85 -22.72 6.68
N THR A 16 -21.76 -22.53 7.63
CA THR A 16 -21.78 -21.32 8.49
C THR A 16 -20.63 -21.34 9.50
N GLY A 17 -20.32 -22.51 10.07
CA GLY A 17 -19.21 -22.69 11.00
C GLY A 17 -17.85 -22.47 10.35
N SER A 18 -17.65 -22.95 9.12
CA SER A 18 -16.41 -22.71 8.36
C SER A 18 -16.25 -21.23 8.03
N ALA A 19 -17.32 -20.56 7.60
CA ALA A 19 -17.29 -19.12 7.31
C ALA A 19 -16.96 -18.26 8.54
N ILE A 20 -17.51 -18.61 9.71
CA ILE A 20 -17.17 -17.93 10.98
C ILE A 20 -15.70 -18.16 11.34
N TYR A 21 -15.22 -19.40 11.24
CA TYR A 21 -13.83 -19.73 11.52
C TYR A 21 -12.86 -18.93 10.62
N GLU A 22 -13.10 -18.91 9.31
CA GLU A 22 -12.32 -18.16 8.34
C GLU A 22 -12.32 -16.66 8.65
N THR A 23 -13.47 -16.11 9.06
CA THR A 23 -13.59 -14.69 9.43
C THR A 23 -12.77 -14.36 10.67
N VAL A 24 -12.86 -15.20 11.71
CA VAL A 24 -12.09 -15.01 12.95
C VAL A 24 -10.60 -15.14 12.69
N LEU A 25 -10.19 -16.11 11.86
CA LEU A 25 -8.80 -16.30 11.46
C LEU A 25 -8.27 -15.06 10.73
N ALA A 26 -8.98 -14.60 9.70
CA ALA A 26 -8.60 -13.42 8.93
C ALA A 26 -8.50 -12.15 9.81
N LEU A 27 -9.45 -11.97 10.74
CA LEU A 27 -9.41 -10.85 11.68
C LEU A 27 -8.20 -10.94 12.62
N SER A 28 -7.88 -12.14 13.10
CA SER A 28 -6.75 -12.39 13.99
C SER A 28 -5.42 -12.15 13.30
N GLU A 29 -5.25 -12.63 12.07
CA GLU A 29 -4.06 -12.36 11.25
C GLU A 29 -3.89 -10.87 10.98
N ARG A 30 -4.98 -10.18 10.63
CA ARG A 30 -4.97 -8.72 10.41
C ARG A 30 -4.61 -7.94 11.67
N ALA A 31 -5.16 -8.33 12.82
CA ALA A 31 -4.83 -7.73 14.11
C ALA A 31 -3.35 -7.94 14.46
N ASN A 32 -2.83 -9.17 14.28
CA ASN A 32 -1.44 -9.50 14.54
C ASN A 32 -0.48 -8.65 13.67
N ARG A 33 -0.74 -8.57 12.36
CA ARG A 33 0.05 -7.72 11.44
C ARG A 33 0.01 -6.25 11.86
N LYS A 34 -1.16 -5.73 12.26
CA LYS A 34 -1.30 -4.33 12.71
C LYS A 34 -0.50 -4.05 13.99
N VAL A 35 -0.52 -4.98 14.95
CA VAL A 35 0.30 -4.88 16.18
C VAL A 35 1.79 -4.90 15.84
N GLN A 36 2.22 -5.73 14.91
CA GLN A 36 3.63 -5.78 14.46
C GLN A 36 4.08 -4.44 13.85
N VAL A 37 3.27 -3.86 12.97
CA VAL A 37 3.55 -2.53 12.38
C VAL A 37 3.59 -1.44 13.44
N LEU A 38 2.69 -1.46 14.43
CA LEU A 38 2.68 -0.51 15.55
C LEU A 38 3.93 -0.64 16.43
N ARG A 39 4.38 -1.88 16.71
CA ARG A 39 5.62 -2.12 17.45
C ARG A 39 6.82 -1.55 16.73
N LEU A 40 6.92 -1.74 15.42
CA LEU A 40 7.99 -1.17 14.60
C LEU A 40 7.94 0.36 14.55
N HIS A 41 6.76 0.97 14.45
CA HIS A 41 6.62 2.43 14.54
C HIS A 41 7.06 2.96 15.90
N ASN A 42 6.65 2.31 16.99
CA ASN A 42 7.08 2.71 18.32
C ASN A 42 8.61 2.60 18.46
N HIS A 43 9.19 1.51 17.93
CA HIS A 43 10.65 1.37 17.90
C HIS A 43 11.34 2.49 17.10
N ALA A 44 10.83 2.84 15.93
CA ALA A 44 11.33 3.97 15.13
C ALA A 44 11.23 5.31 15.89
N SER A 45 10.09 5.60 16.52
CA SER A 45 9.91 6.81 17.34
C SER A 45 10.90 6.87 18.51
N ASN A 46 11.17 5.74 19.16
CA ASN A 46 12.17 5.69 20.24
C ASN A 46 13.59 5.92 19.71
N LEU A 47 13.95 5.38 18.54
CA LEU A 47 15.24 5.63 17.91
C LEU A 47 15.40 7.11 17.53
N LEU A 48 14.36 7.74 16.97
CA LEU A 48 14.37 9.17 16.66
C LEU A 48 14.57 10.02 17.91
N SER A 49 13.84 9.73 18.99
CA SER A 49 14.00 10.41 20.28
C SER A 49 15.44 10.26 20.82
N GLN A 50 16.03 9.07 20.73
CA GLN A 50 17.43 8.85 21.13
C GLN A 50 18.43 9.62 20.26
N ILE A 51 18.17 9.76 18.95
CA ILE A 51 18.99 10.57 18.05
C ILE A 51 18.91 12.05 18.45
N GLU A 52 17.71 12.58 18.71
CA GLU A 52 17.52 13.97 19.16
C GLU A 52 18.21 14.23 20.51
N GLN A 53 18.04 13.32 21.47
CA GLN A 53 18.74 13.39 22.76
C GLN A 53 20.26 13.36 22.58
N GLY A 54 20.78 12.47 21.73
CA GLY A 54 22.20 12.39 21.43
C GLY A 54 22.77 13.68 20.84
N HIS A 55 22.06 14.33 19.90
CA HIS A 55 22.45 15.64 19.38
C HIS A 55 22.39 16.72 20.47
N GLY A 56 21.36 16.70 21.33
CA GLY A 56 21.23 17.62 22.45
C GLY A 56 22.35 17.50 23.48
N ASP A 57 22.72 16.27 23.83
CA ASP A 57 23.85 15.96 24.72
C ASP A 57 25.17 16.44 24.12
N LEU A 58 25.41 16.17 22.83
CA LEU A 58 26.56 16.67 22.10
C LEU A 58 26.65 18.20 22.17
N GLY A 59 25.55 18.89 21.87
CA GLY A 59 25.47 20.35 21.95
C GLY A 59 25.82 20.88 23.34
N ARG A 60 25.26 20.27 24.40
CA ARG A 60 25.58 20.63 25.79
C ARG A 60 27.06 20.44 26.12
N HIS A 61 27.68 19.34 25.69
CA HIS A 61 29.09 19.07 25.94
C HIS A 61 30.01 20.07 25.23
N ILE A 62 29.71 20.43 23.99
CA ILE A 62 30.45 21.44 23.23
C ILE A 62 30.41 22.80 23.94
N VAL A 63 29.22 23.23 24.38
CA VAL A 63 29.06 24.50 25.12
C VAL A 63 29.78 24.47 26.45
N ALA A 64 29.65 23.39 27.24
CA ALA A 64 30.30 23.28 28.55
C ALA A 64 31.83 23.33 28.45
N LEU A 65 32.41 22.71 27.42
CA LEU A 65 33.86 22.77 27.17
C LEU A 65 34.31 24.14 26.66
N SER A 66 33.47 24.83 25.88
CA SER A 66 33.73 26.20 25.44
C SER A 66 33.67 27.20 26.61
N ALA A 67 32.75 27.02 27.55
CA ALA A 67 32.58 27.88 28.72
C ALA A 67 33.73 27.76 29.75
N LYS A 68 34.41 26.61 29.82
CA LYS A 68 35.62 26.43 30.65
C LYS A 68 36.85 27.14 30.11
N ARG A 69 36.79 27.67 28.88
CA ARG A 69 37.86 28.44 28.22
C ARG A 69 37.81 29.90 28.71
N SER A 70 38.13 30.14 29.98
CA SER A 70 38.24 31.50 30.52
C SER A 70 39.48 32.22 29.96
N PRO A 71 39.38 33.46 29.45
CA PRO A 71 40.51 34.19 28.87
C PRO A 71 41.53 34.72 29.90
N LEU A 72 41.34 34.48 31.21
CA LEU A 72 42.08 35.17 32.28
C LEU A 72 42.99 34.28 33.14
N THR A 73 43.13 32.97 32.85
CA THR A 73 43.99 32.07 33.65
C THR A 73 44.82 31.17 32.75
N PRO A 74 46.18 31.25 32.77
CA PRO A 74 47.04 30.30 32.08
C PRO A 74 47.23 29.05 32.96
N GLU A 75 46.19 28.22 33.07
CA GLU A 75 46.35 26.85 33.58
C GLU A 75 46.26 25.84 32.44
N SER A 76 47.12 24.82 32.55
CA SER A 76 47.47 23.76 31.59
C SER A 76 46.35 23.29 30.67
N PRO A 77 46.62 23.00 29.38
CA PRO A 77 45.59 22.68 28.39
C PRO A 77 44.84 21.39 28.77
N PRO A 78 43.52 21.45 29.08
CA PRO A 78 42.74 20.22 29.15
C PRO A 78 42.50 19.70 27.73
N SER A 79 43.09 18.53 27.49
CA SER A 79 43.03 17.59 26.36
C SER A 79 41.99 17.84 25.25
N SER A 80 42.44 18.48 24.16
CA SER A 80 41.79 18.43 22.84
C SER A 80 41.41 16.99 22.40
N ASN A 81 42.16 15.98 22.87
CA ASN A 81 41.87 14.56 22.62
C ASN A 81 40.56 14.07 23.27
N GLN A 82 40.19 14.54 24.46
CA GLN A 82 38.96 14.10 25.11
C GLN A 82 37.71 14.57 24.37
N LEU A 83 37.71 15.81 23.86
CA LEU A 83 36.62 16.33 23.02
C LEU A 83 36.50 15.51 21.73
N GLY A 84 37.62 15.22 21.06
CA GLY A 84 37.64 14.40 19.85
C GLY A 84 37.06 12.99 20.08
N HIS A 85 37.41 12.36 21.21
CA HIS A 85 36.86 11.06 21.57
C HIS A 85 35.35 11.09 21.87
N VAL A 86 34.87 12.08 22.62
CA VAL A 86 33.42 12.23 22.92
C VAL A 86 32.62 12.51 21.65
N LEU A 87 33.13 13.41 20.78
CA LEU A 87 32.52 13.71 19.49
C LEU A 87 32.48 12.49 18.57
N GLY A 88 33.58 11.74 18.48
CA GLY A 88 33.67 10.51 17.69
C GLY A 88 32.68 9.46 18.18
N GLN A 89 32.69 9.16 19.48
CA GLN A 89 31.80 8.16 20.08
C GLN A 89 30.31 8.51 19.91
N ALA A 90 29.96 9.79 20.10
CA ALA A 90 28.58 10.23 19.92
C ALA A 90 28.17 10.24 18.43
N GLY A 91 29.09 10.59 17.53
CA GLY A 91 28.90 10.47 16.08
C GLY A 91 28.66 9.04 15.63
N ASP A 92 29.49 8.10 16.07
CA ASP A 92 29.35 6.67 15.79
C ASP A 92 28.01 6.13 16.29
N ARG A 93 27.62 6.51 17.51
CA ARG A 93 26.34 6.12 18.11
C ARG A 93 25.15 6.67 17.34
N ILE A 94 25.17 7.95 16.96
CA ILE A 94 24.11 8.56 16.15
C ILE A 94 24.03 7.88 14.78
N GLN A 95 25.18 7.57 14.17
CA GLN A 95 25.22 6.88 12.89
C GLN A 95 24.64 5.46 12.98
N GLN A 96 24.96 4.72 14.04
CA GLN A 96 24.38 3.41 14.32
C GLN A 96 22.85 3.49 14.52
N LEU A 97 22.36 4.50 15.25
CA LEU A 97 20.92 4.71 15.45
C LEU A 97 20.22 5.02 14.12
N LYS A 98 20.82 5.88 13.27
CA LYS A 98 20.29 6.17 11.92
C LYS A 98 20.24 4.92 11.04
N GLN A 99 21.28 4.09 11.06
CA GLN A 99 21.30 2.85 10.29
C GLN A 99 20.21 1.88 10.77
N THR A 100 20.02 1.78 12.09
CA THR A 100 18.95 0.98 12.68
C THR A 100 17.58 1.49 12.25
N LEU A 101 17.36 2.82 12.26
CA LEU A 101 16.10 3.42 11.82
C LEU A 101 15.77 3.09 10.36
N LEU A 102 16.75 3.19 9.45
CA LEU A 102 16.56 2.82 8.04
C LEU A 102 16.16 1.36 7.86
N ASN A 103 16.72 0.46 8.68
CA ASN A 103 16.37 -0.96 8.67
C ASN A 103 14.92 -1.17 9.13
N VAL A 104 14.50 -0.51 10.22
CA VAL A 104 13.12 -0.57 10.72
C VAL A 104 12.12 -0.05 9.69
N ASP A 105 12.43 1.06 9.01
CA ASP A 105 11.61 1.58 7.92
C ASP A 105 11.51 0.61 6.74
N SER A 106 12.59 -0.13 6.44
CA SER A 106 12.58 -1.18 5.41
C SER A 106 11.63 -2.31 5.81
N GLN A 107 11.70 -2.80 7.05
CA GLN A 107 10.82 -3.86 7.57
C GLN A 107 9.35 -3.45 7.54
N ILE A 108 9.04 -2.19 7.90
CA ILE A 108 7.67 -1.66 7.81
C ILE A 108 7.17 -1.70 6.36
N ARG A 109 8.02 -1.31 5.39
CA ARG A 109 7.66 -1.34 3.96
C ARG A 109 7.42 -2.76 3.46
N GLU A 110 8.29 -3.69 3.80
CA GLU A 110 8.17 -5.09 3.43
C GLU A 110 6.88 -5.72 3.96
N LEU A 111 6.58 -5.56 5.25
CA LEU A 111 5.34 -6.05 5.86
C LEU A 111 4.09 -5.47 5.21
N LYS A 112 4.12 -4.18 4.83
CA LYS A 112 3.00 -3.54 4.12
C LYS A 112 2.81 -4.15 2.73
N LEU A 113 3.89 -4.39 1.99
CA LEU A 113 3.83 -5.01 0.67
C LEU A 113 3.32 -6.46 0.74
N GLU A 114 3.78 -7.24 1.72
CA GLU A 114 3.30 -8.60 1.96
C GLU A 114 1.79 -8.61 2.27
N THR A 115 1.33 -7.67 3.10
CA THR A 115 -0.10 -7.54 3.42
C THR A 115 -0.93 -7.21 2.19
N ILE A 116 -0.48 -6.25 1.36
CA ILE A 116 -1.17 -5.89 0.11
C ILE A 116 -1.21 -7.09 -0.84
N HIS A 117 -0.11 -7.82 -0.97
CA HIS A 117 -0.05 -8.99 -1.84
C HIS A 117 -1.06 -10.06 -1.42
N HIS A 118 -1.12 -10.36 -0.14
CA HIS A 118 -2.09 -11.32 0.40
C HIS A 118 -3.54 -10.86 0.18
N GLU A 119 -3.87 -9.60 0.49
CA GLU A 119 -5.22 -9.05 0.28
C GLU A 119 -5.64 -9.10 -1.21
N LEU A 120 -4.72 -8.84 -2.14
CA LEU A 120 -4.98 -8.92 -3.57
C LEU A 120 -5.22 -10.37 -4.04
N LEU A 121 -4.47 -11.34 -3.52
CA LEU A 121 -4.68 -12.75 -3.83
C LEU A 121 -6.04 -13.25 -3.33
N THR A 122 -6.41 -12.90 -2.09
CA THR A 122 -7.73 -13.24 -1.54
C THR A 122 -8.85 -12.61 -2.38
N LEU A 123 -8.71 -11.32 -2.74
CA LEU A 123 -9.68 -10.64 -3.60
C LEU A 123 -9.80 -11.32 -4.96
N GLN A 124 -8.69 -11.70 -5.58
CA GLN A 124 -8.73 -12.44 -6.86
C GLN A 124 -9.46 -13.78 -6.71
N GLN A 125 -9.21 -14.51 -5.63
CA GLN A 125 -9.85 -15.79 -5.36
C GLN A 125 -11.36 -15.63 -5.13
N ASP A 126 -11.76 -14.65 -4.31
CA ASP A 126 -13.17 -14.34 -4.03
C ASP A 126 -13.94 -13.93 -5.28
N LEU A 127 -13.34 -13.08 -6.12
CA LEU A 127 -13.92 -12.71 -7.41
C LEU A 127 -14.09 -13.94 -8.30
N SER A 128 -13.06 -14.78 -8.41
CA SER A 128 -13.08 -15.97 -9.25
C SER A 128 -14.16 -16.97 -8.82
N LEU A 129 -14.29 -17.24 -7.51
CA LEU A 129 -15.34 -18.13 -6.96
C LEU A 129 -16.76 -17.63 -7.28
N ARG A 130 -16.92 -16.32 -7.41
CA ARG A 130 -18.21 -15.66 -7.66
C ARG A 130 -18.41 -15.26 -9.12
N THR A 131 -17.64 -15.86 -10.04
CA THR A 131 -17.67 -15.54 -11.49
C THR A 131 -17.56 -14.04 -11.79
N ALA A 132 -16.91 -13.30 -10.91
CA ALA A 132 -16.55 -11.89 -11.07
C ALA A 132 -15.06 -11.77 -11.43
N ALA A 133 -14.67 -10.63 -11.99
CA ALA A 133 -13.29 -10.32 -12.29
C ALA A 133 -13.04 -8.81 -12.27
N ILE A 134 -11.75 -8.45 -12.17
CA ILE A 134 -11.25 -7.12 -12.51
C ILE A 134 -10.48 -7.25 -13.82
N GLU A 135 -10.89 -6.49 -14.82
CA GLU A 135 -10.29 -6.52 -16.16
C GLU A 135 -9.62 -5.19 -16.49
N ARG A 136 -8.49 -5.29 -17.20
CA ARG A 136 -7.73 -4.15 -17.70
C ARG A 136 -7.93 -4.06 -19.21
N LEU A 137 -8.79 -3.15 -19.65
CA LEU A 137 -9.13 -2.98 -21.06
C LEU A 137 -8.44 -1.75 -21.63
N THR A 138 -7.72 -1.90 -22.73
CA THR A 138 -7.09 -0.76 -23.43
C THR A 138 -7.97 -0.34 -24.60
N ILE A 139 -8.30 0.94 -24.68
CA ILE A 139 -9.06 1.50 -25.81
C ILE A 139 -8.14 1.58 -27.03
N VAL A 140 -8.34 0.68 -27.98
CA VAL A 140 -7.52 0.67 -29.21
C VAL A 140 -7.93 1.80 -30.15
N ARG A 141 -6.99 2.28 -30.95
CA ARG A 141 -7.29 3.24 -32.02
C ARG A 141 -8.32 2.66 -32.98
N GLY A 142 -9.33 3.45 -33.31
CA GLY A 142 -10.46 3.00 -34.15
C GLY A 142 -11.61 2.34 -33.37
N SER A 143 -11.51 2.23 -32.04
CA SER A 143 -12.63 1.80 -31.20
C SER A 143 -13.81 2.79 -31.31
N PRO A 144 -15.06 2.30 -31.40
CA PRO A 144 -16.27 3.13 -31.50
C PRO A 144 -16.58 3.96 -30.25
N VAL A 145 -15.86 3.75 -29.14
CA VAL A 145 -16.07 4.49 -27.89
C VAL A 145 -15.20 5.74 -27.78
N ILE A 146 -14.20 5.91 -28.67
CA ILE A 146 -13.32 7.09 -28.66
C ILE A 146 -14.15 8.35 -28.90
N GLY A 147 -13.92 9.38 -28.09
CA GLY A 147 -14.62 10.66 -28.17
C GLY A 147 -16.01 10.68 -27.54
N LYS A 148 -16.55 9.51 -27.16
CA LYS A 148 -17.81 9.43 -26.39
C LYS A 148 -17.57 9.78 -24.93
N ARG A 149 -18.60 10.34 -24.30
CA ARG A 149 -18.62 10.48 -22.83
C ARG A 149 -18.88 9.13 -22.20
N LEU A 150 -18.38 8.92 -20.98
CA LEU A 150 -18.61 7.67 -20.24
C LEU A 150 -20.10 7.35 -20.09
N ALA A 151 -20.95 8.36 -19.87
CA ALA A 151 -22.40 8.19 -19.78
C ALA A 151 -23.08 7.76 -21.09
N GLU A 152 -22.42 7.93 -22.23
CA GLU A 152 -22.93 7.53 -23.56
C GLU A 152 -22.52 6.08 -23.92
N VAL A 153 -21.67 5.46 -23.11
CA VAL A 153 -21.25 4.06 -23.28
C VAL A 153 -22.18 3.17 -22.49
N ALA A 154 -22.91 2.31 -23.20
CA ALA A 154 -23.80 1.34 -22.58
C ALA A 154 -22.98 0.22 -21.93
N LEU A 155 -22.89 0.23 -20.60
CA LEU A 155 -22.29 -0.84 -19.82
C LEU A 155 -23.38 -1.74 -19.23
N PRO A 156 -23.20 -3.07 -19.20
CA PRO A 156 -24.10 -3.98 -18.49
C PRO A 156 -24.28 -3.56 -17.02
N PRO A 157 -25.45 -3.80 -16.41
CA PRO A 157 -25.72 -3.41 -15.02
C PRO A 157 -24.78 -4.03 -13.98
N SER A 158 -24.11 -5.12 -14.32
CA SER A 158 -23.10 -5.83 -13.51
C SER A 158 -21.69 -5.25 -13.64
N VAL A 159 -21.43 -4.45 -14.68
CA VAL A 159 -20.09 -3.91 -14.98
C VAL A 159 -19.97 -2.48 -14.46
N ARG A 160 -18.86 -2.20 -13.78
CA ARG A 160 -18.53 -0.87 -13.27
C ARG A 160 -17.11 -0.51 -13.71
N LEU A 161 -16.95 0.71 -14.18
CA LEU A 161 -15.64 1.31 -14.36
C LEU A 161 -15.14 1.81 -13.01
N VAL A 162 -13.98 1.33 -12.58
CA VAL A 162 -13.34 1.69 -11.31
C VAL A 162 -12.49 2.93 -11.47
N THR A 163 -11.64 2.95 -12.50
CA THR A 163 -10.75 4.07 -12.80
C THR A 163 -10.21 3.96 -14.22
N ILE A 164 -9.58 5.03 -14.70
CA ILE A 164 -8.91 5.09 -15.99
C ILE A 164 -7.46 5.48 -15.77
N LEU A 165 -6.54 4.70 -16.32
CA LEU A 165 -5.14 5.08 -16.42
C LEU A 165 -4.93 5.79 -17.76
N ARG A 166 -4.55 7.06 -17.69
CA ARG A 166 -4.22 7.89 -18.85
C ARG A 166 -2.78 8.36 -18.72
N GLY A 167 -1.86 7.61 -19.33
CA GLY A 167 -0.43 7.79 -19.10
C GLY A 167 -0.07 7.58 -17.61
N PRO A 168 0.56 8.55 -16.92
CA PRO A 168 0.92 8.42 -15.50
C PRO A 168 -0.24 8.75 -14.54
N PHE A 169 -1.41 9.16 -15.05
CA PHE A 169 -2.50 9.67 -14.22
C PHE A 169 -3.60 8.63 -14.01
N LEU A 170 -4.06 8.53 -12.76
CA LEU A 170 -5.30 7.87 -12.38
C LEU A 170 -6.45 8.88 -12.47
N VAL A 171 -7.39 8.63 -13.35
CA VAL A 171 -8.55 9.48 -13.60
C VAL A 171 -9.79 8.83 -12.99
N SER A 172 -10.51 9.58 -12.17
CA SER A 172 -11.79 9.14 -11.60
C SER A 172 -12.82 8.99 -12.73
N PRO A 173 -13.61 7.90 -12.73
CA PRO A 173 -14.66 7.74 -13.72
C PRO A 173 -15.78 8.74 -13.42
N ASP A 174 -15.89 9.76 -14.25
CA ASP A 174 -16.99 10.73 -14.22
C ASP A 174 -17.84 10.55 -15.49
N ASN A 175 -19.15 10.75 -15.36
CA ASN A 175 -20.11 10.67 -16.45
C ASN A 175 -19.81 11.67 -17.58
N THR A 176 -19.14 12.78 -17.27
CA THR A 176 -18.72 13.79 -18.26
C THR A 176 -17.39 13.46 -18.94
N LEU A 177 -16.66 12.46 -18.43
CA LEU A 177 -15.34 12.10 -18.91
C LEU A 177 -15.40 11.56 -20.34
N VAL A 178 -14.61 12.16 -21.22
CA VAL A 178 -14.46 11.72 -22.61
C VAL A 178 -13.36 10.67 -22.71
N LEU A 179 -13.70 9.52 -23.31
CA LEU A 179 -12.80 8.40 -23.54
C LEU A 179 -11.86 8.70 -24.72
N ARG A 180 -10.59 8.32 -24.57
CA ARG A 180 -9.53 8.57 -25.56
C ARG A 180 -8.86 7.26 -25.96
N ALA A 181 -8.25 7.25 -27.14
CA ALA A 181 -7.36 6.17 -27.52
C ALA A 181 -6.24 6.02 -26.49
N ASP A 182 -5.79 4.79 -26.29
CA ASP A 182 -4.72 4.40 -25.35
C ASP A 182 -5.09 4.62 -23.87
N ASP A 183 -6.32 5.05 -23.55
CA ASP A 183 -6.86 4.97 -22.19
C ASP A 183 -6.94 3.50 -21.77
N ILE A 184 -6.60 3.24 -20.51
CA ILE A 184 -6.68 1.91 -19.93
C ILE A 184 -7.75 1.93 -18.85
N LEU A 185 -8.84 1.24 -19.11
CA LEU A 185 -10.00 1.11 -18.25
C LEU A 185 -9.77 -0.04 -17.27
N ILE A 186 -9.93 0.25 -15.97
CA ILE A 186 -9.98 -0.79 -14.94
C ILE A 186 -11.46 -1.02 -14.62
N MET A 187 -11.98 -2.18 -15.00
CA MET A 187 -13.39 -2.52 -14.85
C MET A 187 -13.57 -3.69 -13.90
N VAL A 188 -14.68 -3.72 -13.18
CA VAL A 188 -15.08 -4.85 -12.32
C VAL A 188 -16.50 -5.27 -12.68
N GLY A 189 -16.78 -6.57 -12.68
CA GLY A 189 -18.09 -7.10 -13.01
C GLY A 189 -18.09 -8.62 -13.16
N LEU A 190 -19.19 -9.17 -13.66
CA LEU A 190 -19.25 -10.60 -14.01
C LEU A 190 -18.35 -10.88 -15.22
N GLN A 191 -17.64 -12.02 -15.19
CA GLN A 191 -16.69 -12.41 -16.25
C GLN A 191 -17.37 -12.45 -17.63
N VAL A 192 -18.61 -12.95 -17.69
CA VAL A 192 -19.38 -13.04 -18.94
C VAL A 192 -19.67 -11.66 -19.54
N ASP A 193 -20.00 -10.69 -18.68
CA ASP A 193 -20.37 -9.34 -19.09
C ASP A 193 -19.13 -8.51 -19.44
N LEU A 194 -18.04 -8.71 -18.70
CA LEU A 194 -16.74 -8.11 -19.02
C LEU A 194 -16.20 -8.59 -20.38
N ALA A 195 -16.38 -9.88 -20.70
CA ALA A 195 -16.00 -10.43 -21.99
C ALA A 195 -16.80 -9.81 -23.16
N LEU A 196 -18.11 -9.58 -22.97
CA LEU A 196 -18.96 -8.92 -23.96
C LEU A 196 -18.48 -7.50 -24.24
N VAL A 197 -18.24 -6.74 -23.18
CA VAL A 197 -17.86 -5.33 -23.26
C VAL A 197 -16.43 -5.13 -23.80
N SER A 198 -15.53 -6.08 -23.57
CA SER A 198 -14.16 -6.04 -24.09
C SER A 198 -14.10 -5.80 -25.60
N SER A 199 -15.03 -6.40 -26.35
CA SER A 199 -15.09 -6.29 -27.81
C SER A 199 -15.28 -4.84 -28.31
N ASP A 200 -16.09 -4.04 -27.61
CA ASP A 200 -16.37 -2.64 -27.97
C ASP A 200 -15.14 -1.73 -27.79
N PHE A 201 -14.27 -2.08 -26.84
CA PHE A 201 -13.06 -1.32 -26.52
C PHE A 201 -11.83 -1.76 -27.31
N THR A 202 -11.79 -3.03 -27.74
CA THR A 202 -10.60 -3.67 -28.34
C THR A 202 -10.70 -3.90 -29.85
N HIS A 203 -11.87 -3.75 -30.47
CA HIS A 203 -12.00 -3.81 -31.93
C HIS A 203 -11.97 -2.43 -32.58
N ALA A 204 -11.09 -2.27 -33.56
CA ALA A 204 -11.19 -1.19 -34.53
C ALA A 204 -12.32 -1.52 -35.52
N ARG A 205 -13.30 -0.63 -35.71
CA ARG A 205 -14.22 -0.78 -36.85
C ARG A 205 -13.38 -0.60 -38.13
N ASN A 206 -13.12 -1.69 -38.84
CA ASN A 206 -12.64 -1.62 -40.21
C ASN A 206 -13.73 -0.93 -41.02
N GLY A 207 -13.52 0.34 -41.35
CA GLY A 207 -14.43 1.09 -42.21
C GLY A 207 -14.50 0.40 -43.57
N THR A 208 -15.67 -0.11 -43.92
CA THR A 208 -16.02 -0.44 -45.30
C THR A 208 -15.96 0.87 -46.07
N SER A 209 -14.91 1.04 -46.88
CA SER A 209 -14.86 2.14 -47.85
C SER A 209 -15.94 1.88 -48.89
N ALA A 210 -16.92 2.79 -48.97
CA ALA A 210 -17.74 2.96 -50.16
C ALA A 210 -16.94 3.73 -51.22
#